data_AF-A0A387GYG8-F1
#
_entry.id   AF-A0A387GYG8-F1
#
_cell.length_a   1.000
_cell.length_b   1.000
_cell.length_c   1.000
_cell.angle_alpha   90.00
_cell.angle_beta   90.00
_cell.angle_gamma   90.00
#
_symmetry.space_group_name_H-M   'P 1'
#
loop_
_entity.id
_entity.type
_entity.pdbx_description
1 polymer ?
#
loop_
_entity_poly.entity_id
_entity_poly.type
_entity_poly.pdbx_seq_one_letter_code
_entity_poly.pdbx_strand_id
1 'polypeptide(L)' 'MNDDFRLKLIKIRGEKIAHRNELLAMKMQGASAKGGAEVIDLDGMIAREQLAIDNLDDTIARLS' A
#
# COMPACT_ATOMS: atom_id res chain seq x y z
N MET A 1 -2.16 26.97 0.15
CA MET A 1 -1.23 26.29 1.10
C MET A 1 -1.76 24.93 1.56
N ASN A 2 -3.06 24.78 1.88
CA ASN A 2 -3.63 23.47 2.23
C ASN A 2 -3.76 22.53 1.00
N ASP A 3 -4.04 23.09 -0.19
CA ASP A 3 -4.20 22.31 -1.42
C ASP A 3 -2.93 21.60 -1.87
N ASP A 4 -1.75 22.22 -1.73
CA ASP A 4 -0.46 21.59 -2.06
C ASP A 4 -0.14 20.42 -1.13
N PHE A 5 -0.48 20.57 0.15
CA PHE A 5 -0.29 19.51 1.15
C PHE A 5 -1.25 18.35 0.88
N ARG A 6 -2.53 18.64 0.64
CA ARG A 6 -3.54 17.64 0.25
C ARG A 6 -3.15 16.92 -1.05
N LEU A 7 -2.67 17.64 -2.05
CA LEU A 7 -2.19 17.05 -3.31
C LEU A 7 -1.00 16.11 -3.08
N LYS A 8 -0.07 16.46 -2.18
CA LYS A 8 1.05 15.58 -1.80
C LYS A 8 0.55 14.29 -1.15
N LEU A 9 -0.42 14.36 -0.25
CA LEU A 9 -1.01 13.17 0.39
C LEU A 9 -1.72 12.26 -0.62
N ILE A 10 -2.45 12.84 -1.59
CA ILE A 10 -3.09 12.09 -2.68
C ILE A 10 -2.05 11.33 -3.51
N LYS A 11 -0.90 11.95 -3.80
CA LYS A 11 0.20 11.27 -4.53
C LYS A 11 0.74 10.09 -3.75
N ILE A 12 1.05 10.27 -2.46
CA ILE A 12 1.53 9.20 -1.58
C ILE A 12 0.51 8.06 -1.50
N ARG A 13 -0.78 8.38 -1.39
CA ARG A 13 -1.87 7.38 -1.41
C ARG A 13 -1.86 6.57 -2.71
N GLY A 14 -1.66 7.22 -3.85
CA GLY A 14 -1.54 6.55 -5.15
C GLY A 14 -0.37 5.57 -5.20
N GLU A 15 0.80 5.95 -4.69
CA GLU A 15 1.98 5.08 -4.60
C GLU A 15 1.71 3.86 -3.71
N LYS A 16 1.03 4.06 -2.58
CA LYS A 16 0.66 2.98 -1.65
C LYS A 16 -0.33 1.98 -2.27
N ILE A 17 -1.31 2.48 -3.03
CA ILE A 17 -2.23 1.63 -3.80
C ILE A 17 -1.47 0.81 -4.85
N ALA A 18 -0.54 1.43 -5.57
CA ALA A 18 0.27 0.73 -6.58
C ALA A 18 1.09 -0.40 -5.94
N HIS A 19 1.82 -0.11 -4.85
CA HIS A 19 2.61 -1.13 -4.15
C HIS A 19 1.74 -2.26 -3.59
N ARG A 20 0.59 -1.96 -2.97
CA ARG A 20 -0.36 -2.99 -2.50
C ARG A 20 -0.85 -3.87 -3.66
N ASN A 21 -1.12 -3.29 -4.83
CA ASN A 21 -1.56 -4.04 -6.00
C ASN A 21 -0.44 -4.94 -6.57
N GLU A 22 0.81 -4.50 -6.53
CA GLU A 22 1.97 -5.34 -6.87
C GLU A 22 2.08 -6.54 -5.92
N LEU A 23 1.94 -6.32 -4.61
CA LEU A 23 1.93 -7.41 -3.62
C LEU A 23 0.78 -8.40 -3.85
N LEU A 24 -0.42 -7.89 -4.18
CA LEU A 24 -1.55 -8.74 -4.56
C LEU A 24 -1.26 -9.53 -5.82
N ALA A 25 -0.64 -8.92 -6.84
CA ALA A 25 -0.24 -9.62 -8.05
C ALA A 25 0.79 -10.72 -7.76
N MET A 26 1.78 -10.46 -6.89
CA MET A 26 2.75 -11.47 -6.44
C MET A 26 2.08 -12.63 -5.70
N LYS A 27 1.10 -12.33 -4.84
CA LYS A 27 0.30 -13.33 -4.12
C LYS A 27 -0.52 -14.18 -5.09
N MET A 28 -1.18 -13.57 -6.08
CA MET A 28 -2.03 -14.26 -7.07
C MET A 28 -1.24 -15.07 -8.09
N GLN A 29 -0.08 -14.59 -8.52
CA GLN A 29 0.85 -15.33 -9.38
C GLN A 29 1.48 -16.52 -8.66
N GLY A 30 1.21 -16.67 -7.35
CA GLY A 30 1.58 -17.81 -6.56
C GLY A 30 3.07 -18.04 -6.62
N ALA A 31 3.89 -17.11 -6.11
CA ALA A 31 5.18 -17.51 -5.58
C ALA A 31 4.89 -18.63 -4.55
N SER A 32 4.94 -19.95 -4.81
CA SER A 32 5.84 -20.77 -5.65
C SER A 32 7.27 -20.28 -5.66
N ALA A 33 7.73 -19.73 -4.53
CA ALA A 33 9.11 -19.92 -4.11
C ALA A 33 9.30 -21.41 -3.78
N LYS A 34 9.36 -22.26 -4.81
CA LYS A 34 10.07 -23.54 -4.73
C LYS A 34 11.55 -23.18 -4.59
N GLY A 35 12.06 -23.24 -3.36
CA GLY A 35 13.49 -23.05 -3.10
C GLY A 35 13.67 -22.40 -1.74
N GLY A 36 14.16 -23.15 -0.76
CA GLY A 36 14.26 -22.71 0.62
C GLY A 36 15.06 -21.42 0.79
N ALA A 37 14.44 -20.43 1.43
CA ALA A 37 15.00 -19.39 2.29
C ALA A 37 13.94 -18.27 2.38
N GLU A 38 13.44 -18.04 3.60
CA GLU A 38 12.50 -16.97 4.00
C GLU A 38 11.10 -16.99 3.38
N VAL A 39 10.11 -17.35 4.20
CA VAL A 39 8.69 -17.13 3.90
C VAL A 39 8.46 -15.61 3.83
N ILE A 40 8.30 -15.07 2.63
CA ILE A 40 7.91 -13.67 2.45
C ILE A 40 6.46 -13.53 2.93
N ASP A 41 6.26 -12.78 4.03
CA ASP A 41 4.95 -12.48 4.60
C ASP A 41 4.21 -11.43 3.74
N LEU A 42 3.76 -11.86 2.55
CA LEU A 42 2.99 -11.02 1.64
C LEU A 42 1.69 -10.52 2.27
N ASP A 43 1.07 -11.33 3.14
CA ASP A 43 -0.17 -10.96 3.82
C ASP A 43 0.04 -9.83 4.81
N GLY A 44 1.08 -9.91 5.65
CA GLY A 44 1.45 -8.82 6.56
C GLY A 44 1.88 -7.56 5.82
N MET A 45 2.56 -7.69 4.67
CA MET A 45 2.91 -6.53 3.84
C MET A 45 1.66 -5.86 3.25
N ILE A 46 0.73 -6.63 2.68
CA ILE A 46 -0.54 -6.12 2.14
C ILE A 46 -1.35 -5.43 3.24
N ALA A 47 -1.44 -6.01 4.44
CA ALA A 47 -2.17 -5.43 5.56
C ALA A 47 -1.59 -4.08 6.01
N ARG A 48 -0.26 -3.95 6.04
CA ARG A 48 0.42 -2.68 6.37
C ARG A 48 0.16 -1.61 5.32
N GLU A 49 0.20 -1.98 4.04
CA GLU A 49 -0.09 -1.05 2.94
C GLU A 49 -1.56 -0.60 2.98
N GLN A 50 -2.50 -1.50 3.29
CA GLN A 50 -3.90 -1.13 3.48
C GLN A 50 -4.09 -0.16 4.65
N LEU A 51 -3.47 -0.43 5.81
CA LEU A 51 -3.52 0.49 6.96
C LEU A 51 -2.95 1.87 6.64
N ALA A 52 -1.87 1.94 5.85
CA ALA A 52 -1.29 3.21 5.43
C ALA A 52 -2.26 3.99 4.51
N ILE A 53 -2.95 3.30 3.59
CA ILE A 53 -3.97 3.91 2.72
C ILE A 53 -5.13 4.45 3.56
N ASP A 54 -5.65 3.68 4.51
CA ASP A 54 -6.77 4.08 5.35
C ASP A 54 -6.44 5.33 6.18
N ASN A 55 -5.24 5.39 6.77
CA ASN A 55 -4.77 6.58 7.50
C ASN A 55 -4.61 7.81 6.59
N LEU A 56 -4.18 7.61 5.34
CA LEU A 56 -4.08 8.69 4.35
C LEU A 56 -5.46 9.19 3.95
N ASP A 57 -6.42 8.30 3.76
CA ASP A 57 -7.82 8.64 3.46
C ASP A 57 -8.45 9.47 4.58
N ASP A 58 -8.29 9.03 5.83
CA ASP A 58 -8.74 9.80 7.01
C ASP A 58 -8.10 11.18 7.10
N THR A 59 -6.79 11.26 6.84
CA THR A 59 -6.05 12.54 6.90
C THR A 59 -6.50 13.48 5.78
N ILE A 60 -6.66 12.99 4.56
CA ILE A 60 -7.13 13.77 3.42
C ILE A 60 -8.56 14.27 3.66
N ALA A 61 -9.44 13.42 4.21
CA ALA A 61 -10.82 13.78 4.53
C ALA A 61 -10.90 14.90 5.58
N ARG A 62 -10.02 14.89 6.59
CA ARG A 62 -9.94 15.94 7.62
C ARG A 62 -9.40 17.28 7.10
N LEU A 63 -8.72 17.29 5.97
CA LEU A 63 -8.22 18.49 5.31
C LEU A 63 -9.22 19.10 4.32
N SER A 64 -10.40 18.47 4.15
CA SER A 64 -11.40 18.88 3.17
C SER A 64 -12.36 19.95 3.66
#